data_AF-A0A2T8IFH2-F1
#
_entry.id   AF-A0A2T8IFH2-F1
#
_cell.length_a   1.000
_cell.length_b   1.000
_cell.length_c   1.000
_cell.angle_alpha   90.00
_cell.angle_beta   90.00
_cell.angle_gamma   90.00
#
_symmetry.space_group_name_H-M   'P 1'
#
loop_
_entity.id
_entity.type
_entity.pdbx_description
1 polymer ?
#
loop_
_entity_poly.entity_id
_entity_poly.type
_entity_poly.pdbx_seq_one_letter_code
_entity_poly.pdbx_strand_id
1 'polypeptide(L)'
;MEFPDLESWGWMGPGHDYFESGNMDIFGHAPRECMAAMPCKMLLVSDGSSGKPDWYVNFVEIIQIDTDLSVLVRKFFINGWLSVNKPPYQLFAYQDLCGNDNTAVA
;
A
#
# COMPACT_ATOMS: atom_id res chain seq x y z
N MET A 1 -4.77 -5.89 -10.53
CA MET A 1 -5.75 -4.93 -9.99
C MET A 1 -5.01 -3.64 -9.71
N GLU A 2 -5.64 -2.49 -9.95
CA GLU A 2 -5.05 -1.17 -9.79
C GLU A 2 -5.97 -0.28 -8.94
N PHE A 3 -5.37 0.60 -8.16
CA PHE A 3 -6.05 1.56 -7.29
C PHE A 3 -5.42 2.95 -7.53
N PRO A 4 -5.86 3.68 -8.57
CA PRO A 4 -5.15 4.87 -9.07
C PRO A 4 -5.25 6.08 -8.14
N ASP A 5 -6.29 6.14 -7.31
CA ASP A 5 -6.51 7.20 -6.31
C ASP A 5 -6.85 6.52 -4.99
N LEU A 6 -5.87 6.40 -4.10
CA LEU A 6 -6.05 5.79 -2.78
C LEU A 6 -6.95 6.64 -1.88
N GLU A 7 -6.89 7.96 -1.97
CA GLU A 7 -7.67 8.87 -1.12
C GLU A 7 -9.17 8.68 -1.33
N SER A 8 -9.62 8.41 -2.57
CA SER A 8 -11.02 8.07 -2.84
C SER A 8 -11.53 6.78 -2.15
N TRP A 9 -10.61 5.98 -1.59
CA TRP A 9 -10.90 4.76 -0.82
C TRP A 9 -10.61 4.94 0.67
N GLY A 10 -10.27 6.16 1.11
CA GLY A 10 -9.83 6.42 2.47
C GLY A 10 -10.93 6.24 3.52
N TRP A 11 -10.55 5.64 4.66
CA TRP A 11 -11.44 5.37 5.81
C TRP A 11 -11.09 6.18 7.06
N MET A 12 -10.27 7.23 6.93
CA MET A 12 -9.79 8.03 8.06
C MET A 12 -10.78 9.11 8.51
N GLY A 13 -11.91 9.26 7.81
CA GLY A 13 -12.96 10.22 8.12
C GLY A 13 -12.85 11.55 7.37
N PRO A 14 -13.86 12.43 7.50
CA PRO A 14 -13.90 13.69 6.76
C PRO A 14 -12.78 14.66 7.16
N GLY A 15 -12.09 15.24 6.18
CA GLY A 15 -11.05 16.25 6.40
C GLY A 15 -9.71 15.70 6.88
N HIS A 16 -9.52 14.38 6.87
CA HIS A 16 -8.22 13.77 7.11
C HIS A 16 -7.25 14.08 5.97
N ASP A 17 -6.02 14.46 6.34
CA ASP A 17 -4.93 14.71 5.40
C ASP A 17 -4.10 13.44 5.26
N TYR A 18 -4.22 12.78 4.10
CA TYR A 18 -3.58 11.50 3.83
C TYR A 18 -2.09 11.68 3.52
N PHE A 19 -1.32 10.62 3.76
CA PHE A 19 0.11 10.50 3.45
C PHE A 19 1.03 11.44 4.26
N GLU A 20 0.52 12.03 5.34
CA GLU A 20 1.32 12.83 6.25
C GLU A 20 2.31 11.97 7.07
N SER A 21 3.45 12.57 7.39
CA SER A 21 4.53 11.87 8.09
C SER A 21 4.08 11.33 9.45
N GLY A 22 4.25 10.01 9.65
CA GLY A 22 3.88 9.33 10.89
C GLY A 22 2.44 8.84 10.95
N ASN A 23 1.62 9.15 9.93
CA ASN A 23 0.27 8.62 9.83
C ASN A 23 0.28 7.19 9.27
N MET A 24 -0.65 6.39 9.77
CA MET A 24 -1.06 5.14 9.15
C MET A 24 -2.42 5.38 8.52
N ASP A 25 -2.46 5.42 7.19
CA ASP A 25 -3.69 5.61 6.45
C ASP A 25 -4.31 4.26 6.06
N ILE A 26 -5.62 4.17 6.23
CA ILE A 26 -6.40 2.97 5.92
C ILE A 26 -7.26 3.25 4.71
N PHE A 27 -7.12 2.40 3.69
CA PHE A 27 -7.87 2.46 2.45
C PHE A 27 -8.68 1.18 2.27
N GLY A 28 -9.95 1.32 1.95
CA GLY A 28 -10.86 0.19 1.77
C GLY A 28 -12.22 0.62 1.24
N HIS A 29 -12.97 -0.32 0.70
CA HIS A 29 -14.39 -0.14 0.44
C HIS A 29 -15.07 -1.50 0.47
N ALA A 30 -16.16 -1.60 1.23
CA ALA A 30 -17.08 -2.73 1.16
C ALA A 30 -18.43 -2.23 0.61
N PRO A 31 -19.12 -2.98 -0.28
CA PRO A 31 -18.72 -4.27 -0.83
C PRO A 31 -17.92 -4.12 -2.14
N ARG A 32 -16.73 -4.73 -2.21
CA ARG A 32 -16.02 -5.00 -3.46
C ARG A 32 -15.56 -6.45 -3.47
N GLU A 33 -15.49 -7.05 -4.66
CA GLU A 33 -14.91 -8.38 -4.83
C GLU A 33 -13.45 -8.36 -4.37
N CYS A 34 -13.08 -9.32 -3.51
CA CYS A 34 -11.68 -9.55 -3.16
C CYS A 34 -10.89 -9.94 -4.43
N MET A 35 -9.58 -9.74 -4.39
CA MET A 35 -8.73 -10.31 -5.46
C MET A 35 -8.83 -11.83 -5.40
N ALA A 36 -8.75 -12.50 -6.57
CA ALA A 36 -8.84 -13.96 -6.64
C ALA A 36 -7.76 -14.71 -5.83
N ALA A 37 -6.65 -14.04 -5.52
CA ALA A 37 -5.61 -14.52 -4.63
C ALA A 37 -4.90 -13.33 -3.98
N MET A 38 -4.20 -13.60 -2.87
CA MET A 38 -3.34 -12.61 -2.22
C MET A 38 -2.22 -12.15 -3.18
N PRO A 39 -2.13 -10.86 -3.56
CA PRO A 39 -1.11 -10.39 -4.50
C PRO A 39 0.29 -10.64 -3.93
N CYS A 40 1.24 -11.09 -4.75
CA CYS A 40 2.66 -11.23 -4.37
C CYS A 40 3.57 -10.17 -5.00
N LYS A 41 3.04 -9.31 -5.87
CA LYS A 41 3.75 -8.15 -6.45
C LYS A 41 2.98 -6.88 -6.15
N MET A 42 3.71 -5.80 -5.95
CA MET A 42 3.14 -4.47 -5.74
C MET A 42 3.99 -3.42 -6.44
N LEU A 43 3.32 -2.49 -7.14
CA LEU A 43 3.90 -1.25 -7.62
C LEU A 43 3.15 -0.11 -6.92
N LEU A 44 3.85 0.64 -6.07
CA LEU A 44 3.34 1.84 -5.43
C LEU A 44 3.89 3.05 -6.19
N VAL A 45 3.03 4.00 -6.55
CA VAL A 45 3.40 5.18 -7.34
C VAL A 45 2.86 6.43 -6.66
N SER A 46 3.69 7.47 -6.61
CA SER A 46 3.28 8.84 -6.31
C SER A 46 3.28 9.64 -7.61
N ASP A 47 2.27 10.47 -7.81
CA ASP A 47 2.19 11.41 -8.93
C ASP A 47 3.04 12.68 -8.69
N GLY A 48 3.57 12.86 -7.47
CA GLY A 48 4.40 13.99 -7.08
C GLY A 48 3.68 15.34 -7.03
N SER A 49 2.33 15.35 -7.00
CA SER A 49 1.54 16.58 -7.14
C SER A 49 1.40 17.42 -5.87
N SER A 50 1.80 16.89 -4.70
CA SER A 50 1.66 17.61 -3.42
C SER A 50 2.72 18.71 -3.23
N GLY A 51 2.45 19.67 -2.34
CA GLY A 51 3.41 20.73 -1.97
C GLY A 51 4.65 20.21 -1.23
N LYS A 52 4.62 18.96 -0.74
CA LYS A 52 5.71 18.22 -0.12
C LYS A 52 5.73 16.79 -0.69
N PRO A 53 6.23 16.61 -1.92
CA PRO A 53 6.06 15.35 -2.66
C PRO A 53 6.99 14.22 -2.17
N ASP A 54 7.87 14.50 -1.21
CA ASP A 54 8.78 13.51 -0.65
C ASP A 54 8.04 12.62 0.36
N TRP A 55 7.83 11.35 0.00
CA TRP A 55 7.08 10.40 0.83
C TRP A 55 7.97 9.23 1.26
N TYR A 56 8.23 9.12 2.57
CA TYR A 56 8.92 7.95 3.12
C TYR A 56 7.90 6.88 3.50
N VAL A 57 7.98 5.72 2.86
CA VAL A 57 7.04 4.63 3.08
C VAL A 57 7.71 3.49 3.82
N ASN A 58 7.23 3.17 5.02
CA ASN A 58 7.70 2.01 5.76
C ASN A 58 7.20 0.71 5.12
N PHE A 59 5.88 0.59 4.97
CA PHE A 59 5.26 -0.60 4.40
C PHE A 59 3.90 -0.29 3.80
N VAL A 60 3.43 -1.20 2.96
CA VAL A 60 2.02 -1.33 2.59
C VAL A 60 1.56 -2.70 3.06
N GLU A 61 0.43 -2.74 3.75
CA GLU A 61 -0.19 -3.97 4.24
C GLU A 61 -1.55 -4.13 3.57
N ILE A 62 -1.78 -5.29 2.96
CA ILE A 62 -3.04 -5.61 2.30
C ILE A 62 -3.70 -6.70 3.13
N ILE A 63 -4.94 -6.44 3.52
CA ILE A 63 -5.80 -7.35 4.27
C ILE A 63 -7.01 -7.67 3.37
N GLN A 64 -7.24 -8.95 3.11
CA GLN A 64 -8.43 -9.44 2.42
C GLN A 64 -9.25 -10.25 3.41
N ILE A 65 -10.55 -9.98 3.45
CA ILE A 65 -11.51 -10.70 4.28
C ILE A 65 -12.53 -11.29 3.30
N ASP A 66 -12.53 -12.61 3.13
CA ASP A 66 -13.44 -13.30 2.22
C ASP A 66 -14.82 -13.48 2.87
N THR A 67 -15.80 -13.89 2.07
CA THR A 67 -17.18 -14.19 2.43
C THR A 67 -17.32 -15.29 3.47
N ASP A 68 -16.36 -16.22 3.55
CA ASP A 68 -16.26 -17.25 4.58
C ASP A 68 -15.55 -16.77 5.86
N LEU A 69 -15.25 -15.47 5.94
CA LEU A 69 -14.50 -14.80 7.03
C LEU A 69 -13.04 -15.25 7.14
N SER A 70 -12.50 -15.95 6.13
CA SER A 70 -11.06 -16.16 6.04
C SER A 70 -10.35 -14.83 5.85
N VAL A 71 -9.18 -14.70 6.48
CA VAL A 71 -8.36 -13.48 6.45
C VAL A 71 -7.02 -13.81 5.82
N LEU A 72 -6.69 -13.10 4.74
CA LEU A 72 -5.38 -13.13 4.11
C LEU A 72 -4.68 -11.80 4.35
N VAL A 73 -3.43 -11.85 4.79
CA VAL A 73 -2.61 -10.67 5.05
C VAL A 73 -1.31 -10.79 4.30
N ARG A 74 -0.90 -9.71 3.63
CA ARG A 74 0.47 -9.58 3.13
C ARG A 74 1.01 -8.18 3.38
N LYS A 75 2.27 -8.15 3.78
CA LYS A 75 3.01 -6.92 4.06
C LYS A 75 4.16 -6.77 3.08
N PHE A 76 4.20 -5.65 2.39
CA PHE A 76 5.30 -5.24 1.52
C PHE A 76 6.11 -4.19 2.26
N PHE A 77 7.31 -4.55 2.72
CA PHE A 77 8.24 -3.59 3.30
C PHE A 77 8.92 -2.79 2.19
N ILE A 78 8.84 -1.46 2.26
CA ILE A 78 9.46 -0.55 1.29
C ILE A 78 10.66 0.13 1.94
N ASN A 79 10.50 0.66 3.15
CA ASN A 79 11.51 1.36 3.94
C ASN A 79 12.36 2.35 3.10
N GLY A 80 11.69 3.16 2.29
CA GLY A 80 12.35 3.98 1.27
C GLY A 80 11.54 5.20 0.88
N TRP A 81 12.22 6.12 0.19
CA TRP A 81 11.62 7.34 -0.33
C TRP A 81 10.99 7.10 -1.71
N LEU A 82 9.77 7.59 -1.89
CA LEU A 82 9.20 7.97 -3.17
C LEU A 82 9.42 9.47 -3.28
N SER A 83 10.46 9.87 -4.00
CA SER A 83 10.91 11.27 -4.07
C SER A 83 11.87 11.47 -5.24
N VAL A 84 11.80 12.63 -5.87
CA VAL A 84 12.81 13.08 -6.85
C VAL A 84 14.04 13.73 -6.20
N ASN A 85 13.96 14.07 -4.91
CA ASN A 85 15.00 14.78 -4.15
C ASN A 85 15.80 13.88 -3.20
N LYS A 86 15.30 12.67 -2.93
CA LYS A 86 15.93 11.68 -2.04
C LYS A 86 16.23 10.40 -2.81
N PRO A 87 17.37 9.73 -2.58
CA PRO A 87 17.63 8.41 -3.15
C PRO A 87 16.46 7.45 -2.87
N PRO A 88 16.04 6.64 -3.86
CA PRO A 88 16.67 6.40 -5.16
C PRO A 88 16.27 7.37 -6.30
N TYR A 89 15.72 8.55 -5.99
CA TYR A 89 15.34 9.60 -6.95
C TYR A 89 14.24 9.17 -7.93
N GLN A 90 13.26 8.42 -7.41
CA GLN A 90 12.12 7.95 -8.17
C GLN A 90 10.84 8.06 -7.34
N LEU A 91 9.70 8.24 -8.00
CA LEU A 91 8.38 8.37 -7.36
C LEU A 91 7.62 7.04 -7.28
N PHE A 92 8.32 5.91 -7.30
CA PHE A 92 7.69 4.60 -7.20
C PHE A 92 8.52 3.61 -6.37
N ALA A 93 7.84 2.61 -5.84
CA ALA A 93 8.48 1.44 -5.23
C ALA A 93 7.86 0.17 -5.79
N TYR A 94 8.71 -0.77 -6.18
CA TYR A 94 8.30 -2.08 -6.65
C TYR A 94 8.73 -3.15 -5.65
N GLN A 95 7.84 -4.07 -5.32
CA GLN A 95 8.10 -5.22 -4.47
C GLN A 95 7.60 -6.50 -5.13
N ASP A 96 8.44 -7.53 -5.14
CA ASP A 96 8.13 -8.87 -5.65
C ASP A 96 8.47 -9.92 -4.58
N LEU A 97 7.42 -10.52 -4.03
CA LEU A 97 7.48 -11.56 -3.02
C LEU A 97 7.06 -12.92 -3.57
N CYS A 98 6.87 -13.04 -4.89
CA CYS A 98 6.45 -14.32 -5.47
C CYS A 98 7.57 -15.36 -5.31
N GLY A 99 7.22 -16.53 -4.76
CA GLY A 99 8.18 -17.60 -4.47
C GLY A 99 8.88 -17.50 -3.12
N ASN A 100 8.65 -16.44 -2.35
CA ASN A 100 9.18 -16.28 -0.98
C ASN A 100 8.25 -16.86 0.10
N ASP A 101 7.24 -17.65 -0.25
CA ASP A 101 6.30 -18.30 0.69
C ASP A 101 6.94 -19.48 1.48
N ASN A 102 8.27 -19.50 1.64
CA ASN A 102 9.03 -20.53 2.37
C ASN A 102 9.54 -20.05 3.75
N THR A 103 8.79 -19.20 4.45
CA THR A 103 8.96 -19.07 5.90
C THR A 103 7.69 -19.50 6.59
N ALA A 104 7.66 -20.81 6.88
CA ALA A 104 6.82 -21.37 7.92
C ALA A 104 6.97 -20.53 9.21
N VAL A 105 5.83 -20.17 9.79
CA VAL A 105 5.75 -19.69 11.16
C VAL A 105 6.31 -20.79 12.06
N ALA A 106 7.37 -20.49 12.80
CA ALA A 106 7.79 -21.26 13.96
C ALA A 106 6.99 -20.78 15.18
#